data_AF-A0A5B7DL78-F1
#
_entry.id   AF-A0A5B7DL78-F1
#
_cell.length_a   1.000
_cell.length_b   1.000
_cell.length_c   1.000
_cell.angle_alpha   90.00
_cell.angle_beta   90.00
_cell.angle_gamma   90.00
#
_symmetry.space_group_name_H-M   'P 1'
#
loop_
_entity.id
_entity.type
_entity.pdbx_description
1 polymer ?
#
loop_
_entity_poly.entity_id
_entity_poly.type
_entity_poly.pdbx_seq_one_letter_code
_entity_poly.pdbx_strand_id
1 'polypeptide(L)'
;MSSIVGVCVRMFLERRDQCLGRFTHDFTLLTVPDEKVQLVENFLTQLYSELERDPMWISLSHTLISGSTREQLDAAQLVLERVVMSHIYIHALYPNGDGDVSRDQVLHEHMKKLAAVITPTHKDLRIPKLYQYECPWPSAQAEIVSISAYKTPGDKLQCVVRASQTIMNLLSLAHEQSVPAADDFMPVIVYVLIKGILAI
;
A
#
# COMPACT_ATOMS: atom_id res chain seq x y z
N MET A 1 11.25 -1.34 -14.23
CA MET A 1 10.81 -0.81 -15.54
C MET A 1 10.91 0.71 -15.47
N SER A 2 12.02 1.29 -15.94
CA SER A 2 12.28 2.74 -15.82
C SER A 2 11.47 3.48 -16.88
N SER A 3 10.24 3.90 -16.55
CA SER A 3 9.51 4.84 -17.40
C SER A 3 10.29 6.14 -17.52
N ILE A 4 10.15 6.85 -18.64
CA ILE A 4 10.80 8.15 -18.86
C ILE A 4 10.47 9.14 -17.72
N VAL A 5 9.24 9.05 -17.20
CA VAL A 5 8.76 9.78 -16.02
C VAL A 5 9.65 9.51 -14.80
N GLY A 6 9.95 8.23 -14.51
CA GLY A 6 10.79 7.86 -13.37
C GLY A 6 12.25 8.31 -13.50
N VAL A 7 12.78 8.48 -14.72
CA VAL A 7 14.11 9.08 -14.93
C VAL A 7 14.06 10.58 -14.65
N CYS A 8 13.03 11.27 -15.15
CA CYS A 8 12.86 12.72 -14.95
C CYS A 8 12.68 13.07 -13.47
N VAL A 9 11.85 12.31 -12.73
CA VAL A 9 11.66 12.53 -11.28
C VAL A 9 12.97 12.32 -10.52
N ARG A 10 13.81 11.35 -10.91
CA ARG A 10 15.14 11.16 -10.29
C ARG A 10 16.05 12.35 -10.52
N MET A 11 16.18 12.83 -11.76
CA MET A 11 16.98 14.02 -12.07
C MET A 11 16.46 15.27 -11.36
N PHE A 12 15.14 15.40 -11.20
CA PHE A 12 14.50 16.48 -10.46
C PHE A 12 14.86 16.44 -8.97
N LEU A 13 14.88 15.25 -8.36
CA LEU A 13 15.21 15.03 -6.96
C LEU A 13 16.70 15.13 -6.65
N GLU A 14 17.59 14.74 -7.57
CA GLU A 14 19.05 14.88 -7.40
C GLU A 14 19.46 16.33 -7.13
N ARG A 15 18.78 17.30 -7.75
CA ARG A 15 19.01 18.73 -7.51
C ARG A 15 18.51 19.21 -6.14
N ARG A 16 17.78 18.38 -5.42
CA ARG A 16 17.05 18.68 -4.17
C ARG A 16 17.43 17.73 -3.03
N ASP A 17 18.52 16.99 -3.17
CA ASP A 17 18.95 16.01 -2.16
C ASP A 17 19.15 16.63 -0.78
N GLN A 18 19.72 17.84 -0.69
CA GLN A 18 19.84 18.57 0.57
C GLN A 18 18.48 18.91 1.21
N CYS A 19 17.48 19.23 0.39
CA CYS A 19 16.13 19.52 0.86
C CYS A 19 15.47 18.25 1.43
N LEU A 20 15.63 17.13 0.72
CA LEU A 20 15.14 15.82 1.15
C LEU A 20 15.82 15.34 2.44
N GLY A 21 17.12 15.60 2.59
CA GLY A 21 17.88 15.34 3.81
C GLY A 21 17.37 16.13 5.00
N ARG A 22 17.10 17.44 4.82
CA ARG A 22 16.50 18.29 5.86
C ARG A 22 15.11 17.81 6.25
N PHE A 23 14.24 17.54 5.26
CA PHE A 23 12.91 16.98 5.50
C PHE A 23 12.97 15.69 6.33
N THR A 24 13.87 14.77 5.97
CA THR A 24 14.03 13.49 6.68
C THR A 24 14.47 13.73 8.12
N HIS A 25 15.42 14.64 8.33
CA HIS A 25 15.85 15.03 9.67
C HIS A 25 14.71 15.61 10.50
N ASP A 26 14.00 16.60 9.97
CA ASP A 26 12.88 17.26 10.66
C ASP A 26 11.78 16.24 11.00
N PHE A 27 11.47 15.31 10.09
CA PHE A 27 10.51 14.23 10.32
C PHE A 27 10.89 13.34 11.51
N THR A 28 12.19 13.05 11.68
CA THR A 28 12.67 12.23 12.81
C THR A 28 12.64 12.94 14.15
N LEU A 29 12.66 14.28 14.16
CA LEU A 29 12.57 15.07 15.39
C LEU A 29 11.14 15.21 15.90
N LEU A 30 10.15 15.12 15.03
CA LEU A 30 8.75 15.16 15.41
C LEU A 30 8.35 13.90 16.18
N THR A 31 7.60 14.08 17.25
CA THR A 31 7.03 12.97 18.04
C THR A 31 5.51 12.87 17.87
N VAL A 32 4.85 13.97 17.52
CA VAL A 32 3.39 14.01 17.36
C VAL A 32 3.00 13.48 15.97
N PRO A 33 2.11 12.47 15.87
CA PRO A 33 1.70 11.90 14.60
C PRO A 33 1.10 12.92 13.63
N ASP A 34 0.22 13.81 14.10
CA ASP A 34 -0.44 14.81 13.26
C ASP A 34 0.57 15.80 12.67
N GLU A 35 1.59 16.19 13.43
CA GLU A 35 2.66 17.07 12.93
C GLU A 35 3.49 16.36 11.84
N LYS A 36 3.75 15.06 12.00
CA LYS A 36 4.42 14.25 10.97
C LYS A 36 3.61 14.22 9.69
N VAL A 37 2.31 13.94 9.78
CA VAL A 37 1.41 13.94 8.61
C VAL A 37 1.44 15.29 7.91
N GLN A 38 1.27 16.38 8.67
CA GLN A 38 1.30 17.73 8.13
C GLN A 38 2.63 18.06 7.44
N LEU A 39 3.77 17.62 8.02
CA LEU A 39 5.09 17.81 7.42
C LEU A 39 5.21 17.08 6.08
N VAL A 40 4.75 15.82 5.99
CA VAL A 40 4.76 15.06 4.73
C VAL A 40 3.88 15.73 3.67
N GLU A 41 2.65 16.10 4.04
CA GLU A 41 1.69 16.73 3.11
C GLU A 41 2.21 18.07 2.57
N ASN A 42 2.77 18.90 3.44
CA ASN A 42 3.36 20.18 3.04
C ASN A 42 4.54 19.98 2.09
N PHE A 43 5.42 19.03 2.41
CA PHE A 43 6.59 18.75 1.60
C PHE A 43 6.23 18.19 0.22
N LEU A 44 5.29 17.24 0.15
CA LEU A 44 4.79 16.71 -1.12
C LEU A 44 4.10 17.79 -1.95
N THR A 45 3.25 18.62 -1.34
CA THR A 45 2.57 19.72 -2.04
C THR A 45 3.56 20.74 -2.61
N GLN A 46 4.61 21.07 -1.85
CA GLN A 46 5.69 21.92 -2.34
C GLN A 46 6.38 21.28 -3.55
N LEU A 47 6.79 20.01 -3.45
CA LEU A 47 7.49 19.33 -4.53
C LEU A 47 6.62 19.16 -5.78
N TYR A 48 5.31 18.89 -5.64
CA TYR A 48 4.37 18.84 -6.76
C TYR A 48 4.30 20.20 -7.47
N SER A 49 4.20 21.29 -6.71
CA SER A 49 4.18 22.66 -7.26
C SER A 49 5.49 23.01 -7.96
N GLU A 50 6.63 22.54 -7.45
CA GLU A 50 7.93 22.74 -8.07
C GLU A 50 8.13 21.90 -9.33
N LEU A 51 7.62 20.66 -9.35
CA LEU A 51 7.67 19.77 -10.51
C LEU A 51 6.92 20.37 -11.70
N GLU A 52 5.73 20.93 -11.47
CA GLU A 52 4.94 21.60 -12.50
C GLU A 52 5.65 22.81 -13.13
N ARG A 53 6.51 23.48 -12.36
CA ARG A 53 7.29 24.64 -12.79
C ARG A 53 8.66 24.26 -13.37
N ASP A 54 9.05 22.99 -13.30
CA ASP A 54 10.38 22.58 -13.74
C ASP A 54 10.48 22.65 -15.27
N PRO A 55 11.48 23.35 -15.84
CA PRO A 55 11.63 23.48 -17.29
C PRO A 55 11.77 22.14 -18.02
N MET A 56 12.35 21.12 -17.37
CA MET A 56 12.48 19.77 -17.93
C MET A 56 11.10 19.12 -18.06
N TRP A 57 10.25 19.27 -17.04
CA TRP A 57 8.88 18.78 -17.05
C TRP A 57 8.03 19.49 -18.11
N ILE A 58 8.10 20.82 -18.16
CA ILE A 58 7.40 21.65 -19.14
C ILE A 58 7.81 21.25 -20.57
N SER A 59 9.11 21.10 -20.82
CA SER A 59 9.61 20.67 -22.14
C SER A 59 9.09 19.28 -22.53
N LEU A 60 9.05 18.34 -21.60
CA LEU A 60 8.59 16.97 -21.85
C LEU A 60 7.08 16.95 -22.17
N SER A 61 6.31 17.75 -21.42
CA SER A 61 4.86 17.88 -21.62
C SER A 61 4.49 18.50 -22.98
N HIS A 62 5.34 19.38 -23.52
CA HIS A 62 5.13 20.02 -24.82
C HIS A 62 5.53 19.13 -26.00
N THR A 63 6.49 18.21 -25.82
CA THR A 63 6.96 17.30 -26.89
C THR A 63 6.12 16.02 -27.02
N LEU A 64 5.42 15.58 -25.96
CA LEU A 64 4.64 14.35 -25.93
C LEU A 64 3.12 14.63 -25.86
N ILE A 65 2.51 14.96 -27.00
CA ILE A 65 1.06 14.88 -27.34
C ILE A 65 0.06 15.37 -26.26
N SER A 66 -0.70 16.42 -26.61
CA SER A 66 -1.70 17.17 -25.85
C SER A 66 -2.82 16.42 -25.08
N GLY A 67 -2.84 15.09 -25.08
CA GLY A 67 -3.77 14.26 -24.30
C GLY A 67 -3.16 13.49 -23.13
N SER A 68 -1.83 13.39 -23.03
CA SER A 68 -1.14 12.44 -22.12
C SER A 68 -0.55 13.10 -20.85
N THR A 69 -0.64 14.42 -20.74
CA THR A 69 0.08 15.19 -19.72
C THR A 69 -0.40 14.92 -18.30
N ARG A 70 -1.71 14.69 -18.10
CA ARG A 70 -2.26 14.48 -16.75
C ARG A 70 -1.92 13.10 -16.18
N GLU A 71 -2.03 12.05 -16.98
CA GLU A 71 -1.62 10.70 -16.57
C GLU A 71 -0.11 10.64 -16.27
N GLN A 72 0.70 11.34 -17.06
CA GLN A 72 2.13 11.48 -16.80
C GLN A 72 2.40 12.24 -15.50
N LEU A 73 1.67 13.32 -15.23
CA LEU A 73 1.77 14.10 -14.00
C LEU A 73 1.40 13.26 -12.78
N ASP A 74 0.27 12.55 -12.82
CA ASP A 74 -0.17 11.65 -11.76
C ASP A 74 0.89 10.55 -11.50
N ALA A 75 1.45 9.99 -12.58
CA ALA A 75 2.54 9.02 -12.47
C ALA A 75 3.82 9.63 -11.87
N ALA A 76 4.14 10.89 -12.19
CA ALA A 76 5.30 11.59 -11.65
C ALA A 76 5.13 11.90 -10.17
N GLN A 77 3.95 12.38 -9.76
CA GLN A 77 3.59 12.63 -8.37
C GLN A 77 3.66 11.33 -7.56
N LEU A 78 3.12 10.22 -8.09
CA LEU A 78 3.21 8.91 -7.46
C LEU A 78 4.65 8.44 -7.27
N VAL A 79 5.52 8.61 -8.28
CA VAL A 79 6.94 8.26 -8.16
C VAL A 79 7.62 9.14 -7.11
N LEU A 80 7.30 10.43 -7.07
CA LEU A 80 7.84 11.36 -6.10
C LEU A 80 7.43 10.97 -4.67
N GLU A 81 6.14 10.69 -4.44
CA GLU A 81 5.63 10.19 -3.16
C GLU A 81 6.36 8.92 -2.73
N ARG A 82 6.54 7.96 -3.64
CA ARG A 82 7.29 6.73 -3.37
C ARG A 82 8.72 6.99 -2.92
N VAL A 83 9.41 7.94 -3.54
CA VAL A 83 10.76 8.30 -3.11
C VAL A 83 10.72 8.93 -1.73
N VAL A 84 9.92 9.96 -1.50
CA VAL A 84 9.79 10.66 -0.20
C VAL A 84 9.46 9.67 0.91
N MET A 85 8.40 8.87 0.74
CA MET A 85 8.00 7.86 1.72
C MET A 85 9.08 6.81 1.95
N SER A 86 9.89 6.47 0.95
CA SER A 86 11.00 5.53 1.11
C SER A 86 12.10 6.05 2.05
N HIS A 87 12.33 7.36 2.11
CA HIS A 87 13.33 7.96 3.01
C HIS A 87 12.89 7.93 4.48
N ILE A 88 11.59 8.07 4.74
CA ILE A 88 11.03 8.11 6.10
C ILE A 88 10.41 6.77 6.55
N TYR A 89 10.42 5.74 5.69
CA TYR A 89 9.62 4.53 5.85
C TYR A 89 9.69 3.90 7.25
N ILE A 90 10.91 3.68 7.77
CA ILE A 90 11.09 3.01 9.08
C ILE A 90 10.50 3.87 10.21
N HIS A 91 10.71 5.19 10.18
CA HIS A 91 10.23 6.11 11.20
C HIS A 91 8.74 6.43 11.09
N ALA A 92 8.16 6.25 9.90
CA ALA A 92 6.73 6.39 9.66
C ALA A 92 5.97 5.11 10.03
N LEU A 93 6.54 3.93 9.73
CA LEU A 93 5.92 2.64 10.03
C LEU A 93 6.05 2.25 11.50
N TYR A 94 7.20 2.56 12.12
CA TYR A 94 7.51 2.24 13.52
C TYR A 94 7.82 3.53 14.31
N PRO A 95 6.83 4.41 14.54
CA PRO A 95 7.05 5.67 15.25
C PRO A 95 7.54 5.47 16.69
N ASN A 96 7.24 4.34 17.33
CA ASN A 96 7.73 3.98 18.67
C ASN A 96 8.95 3.02 18.63
N GLY A 97 9.54 2.81 17.45
CA GLY A 97 10.70 1.94 17.25
C GLY A 97 10.44 0.51 17.70
N ASP A 98 11.32 -0.01 18.55
CA ASP A 98 11.29 -1.40 19.05
C ASP A 98 9.97 -1.78 19.74
N GLY A 99 9.25 -0.79 20.30
CA GLY A 99 7.93 -1.01 20.89
C GLY A 99 6.92 -1.51 19.87
N ASP A 100 6.90 -0.94 18.67
CA ASP A 100 5.99 -1.37 17.60
C ASP A 100 6.44 -2.71 17.02
N VAL A 101 7.76 -2.90 16.83
CA VAL A 101 8.32 -4.18 16.36
C VAL A 101 7.98 -5.34 17.29
N SER A 102 8.09 -5.13 18.61
CA SER A 102 7.72 -6.13 19.62
C SER A 102 6.22 -6.45 19.58
N ARG A 103 5.37 -5.44 19.43
CA ARG A 103 3.91 -5.63 19.29
C ARG A 103 3.56 -6.43 18.05
N ASP A 104 4.21 -6.16 16.92
CA ASP A 104 4.02 -6.91 15.67
C ASP A 104 4.46 -8.37 15.82
N GLN A 105 5.59 -8.63 16.48
CA GLN A 105 6.05 -10.00 16.76
C GLN A 105 5.05 -10.78 17.62
N VAL A 106 4.51 -10.15 18.67
CA VAL A 106 3.49 -10.76 19.52
C VAL A 106 2.25 -11.11 18.69
N LEU A 107 1.75 -10.16 17.90
CA LEU A 107 0.62 -10.39 17.00
C LEU A 107 0.88 -11.52 16.00
N HIS A 108 2.07 -11.55 15.38
CA HIS A 108 2.46 -12.59 14.44
C HIS A 108 2.46 -13.98 15.09
N GLU A 109 2.99 -14.12 16.31
CA GLU A 109 2.95 -15.38 17.05
C GLU A 109 1.54 -15.83 17.43
N HIS A 110 0.64 -14.88 17.77
CA HIS A 110 -0.77 -15.18 17.98
C HIS A 110 -1.46 -15.66 16.70
N MET A 111 -1.22 -14.98 15.58
CA MET A 111 -1.76 -15.34 14.27
C MET A 111 -1.25 -16.72 13.83
N LYS A 112 0.01 -17.04 14.08
CA LYS A 112 0.59 -18.34 13.76
C LYS A 112 -0.06 -19.50 14.52
N LYS A 113 -0.31 -19.31 15.82
CA LYS A 113 -1.04 -20.29 16.65
C LYS A 113 -2.48 -20.46 16.16
N LEU A 114 -3.15 -19.36 15.82
CA LEU A 114 -4.52 -19.39 15.30
C LEU A 114 -4.59 -20.07 13.93
N ALA A 115 -3.63 -19.80 13.05
CA ALA A 115 -3.55 -20.38 11.73
C ALA A 115 -3.35 -21.91 11.77
N ALA A 116 -2.72 -22.45 12.81
CA ALA A 116 -2.55 -23.89 12.97
C ALA A 116 -3.87 -24.63 13.28
N VAL A 117 -4.83 -23.96 13.94
CA VAL A 117 -6.09 -24.57 14.36
C VAL A 117 -7.27 -24.25 13.44
N ILE A 118 -7.20 -23.10 12.74
CA ILE A 118 -8.33 -22.64 11.94
C ILE A 118 -8.42 -23.37 10.61
N THR A 119 -9.63 -23.84 10.31
CA THR A 119 -10.02 -24.48 9.05
C THR A 119 -11.15 -23.69 8.39
N PRO A 120 -11.37 -23.84 7.07
CA PRO A 120 -12.48 -23.17 6.38
C PRO A 120 -13.86 -23.56 6.93
N THR A 121 -13.96 -24.75 7.54
CA THR A 121 -15.16 -25.29 8.17
C THR A 121 -15.26 -24.98 9.65
N HIS A 122 -14.38 -24.14 10.20
CA HIS A 122 -14.38 -23.78 11.61
C HIS A 122 -15.70 -23.10 11.99
N LYS A 123 -16.34 -23.59 13.06
CA LYS A 123 -17.67 -23.16 13.50
C LYS A 123 -17.81 -21.65 13.74
N ASP A 124 -16.71 -21.00 14.14
CA ASP A 124 -16.70 -19.57 14.47
C ASP A 124 -16.44 -18.69 13.23
N LEU A 125 -15.91 -19.22 12.14
CA LEU A 125 -15.77 -18.48 10.88
C LEU A 125 -17.10 -18.44 10.11
N ARG A 126 -17.87 -19.52 10.15
CA ARG A 126 -19.19 -19.62 9.49
C ARG A 126 -19.16 -19.37 7.97
N ILE A 127 -18.08 -19.77 7.28
CA ILE A 127 -17.99 -19.66 5.82
C ILE A 127 -18.99 -20.65 5.19
N PRO A 128 -19.99 -20.20 4.40
CA PRO A 128 -20.91 -21.08 3.70
C PRO A 128 -20.16 -22.07 2.79
N LYS A 129 -20.62 -23.34 2.75
CA LYS A 129 -19.97 -24.39 1.96
C LYS A 129 -19.85 -24.04 0.47
N LEU A 130 -20.81 -23.27 -0.05
CA LEU A 130 -20.81 -22.81 -1.44
C LEU A 130 -19.54 -22.02 -1.80
N TYR A 131 -19.02 -21.23 -0.86
CA TYR A 131 -17.87 -20.36 -1.09
C TYR A 131 -16.52 -21.03 -0.83
N GLN A 132 -16.51 -22.28 -0.36
CA GLN A 132 -15.28 -23.00 -0.01
C GLN A 132 -14.56 -23.61 -1.23
N TYR A 133 -15.11 -23.49 -2.44
CA TYR A 133 -14.54 -24.07 -3.66
C TYR A 133 -13.12 -23.58 -3.94
N GLU A 134 -12.87 -22.28 -3.76
CA GLU A 134 -11.58 -21.64 -4.00
C GLU A 134 -10.65 -21.66 -2.79
N CYS A 135 -11.00 -22.34 -1.71
CA CYS A 135 -10.20 -22.40 -0.50
C CYS A 135 -8.78 -22.98 -0.79
N PRO A 136 -7.70 -22.39 -0.23
CA PRO A 136 -7.65 -21.34 0.78
C PRO A 136 -7.60 -19.91 0.21
N TRP A 137 -8.11 -19.68 -1.00
CA TRP A 137 -8.11 -18.43 -1.75
C TRP A 137 -6.68 -17.90 -2.02
N PRO A 138 -5.82 -18.70 -2.68
CA PRO A 138 -4.40 -18.37 -2.86
C PRO A 138 -4.19 -17.03 -3.58
N SER A 139 -5.03 -16.67 -4.55
CA SER A 139 -4.95 -15.39 -5.26
C SER A 139 -5.17 -14.20 -4.32
N ALA A 140 -6.15 -14.28 -3.41
CA ALA A 140 -6.40 -13.22 -2.44
C ALA A 140 -5.29 -13.13 -1.38
N GLN A 141 -4.73 -14.28 -0.97
CA GLN A 141 -3.57 -14.31 -0.07
C GLN A 141 -2.34 -13.64 -0.73
N ALA A 142 -2.07 -13.93 -2.00
CA ALA A 142 -0.95 -13.33 -2.72
C ALA A 142 -1.04 -11.78 -2.76
N GLU A 143 -2.24 -11.24 -2.97
CA GLU A 143 -2.47 -9.79 -2.93
C GLU A 143 -2.17 -9.20 -1.56
N ILE A 144 -2.64 -9.82 -0.46
CA ILE A 144 -2.36 -9.34 0.91
C ILE A 144 -0.88 -9.47 1.25
N VAL A 145 -0.22 -10.58 0.93
CA VAL A 145 1.20 -10.81 1.26
C VAL A 145 2.10 -9.77 0.61
N SER A 146 1.70 -9.24 -0.55
CA SER A 146 2.45 -8.17 -1.23
C SER A 146 2.51 -6.84 -0.46
N ILE A 147 1.68 -6.64 0.57
CA ILE A 147 1.60 -5.38 1.33
C ILE A 147 2.94 -4.94 1.95
N SER A 148 3.78 -5.89 2.33
CA SER A 148 5.10 -5.64 2.93
C SER A 148 6.14 -5.17 1.90
N ALA A 149 5.93 -5.45 0.61
CA ALA A 149 6.81 -5.02 -0.47
C ALA A 149 6.66 -3.53 -0.81
N TYR A 150 5.56 -2.90 -0.39
CA TYR A 150 5.26 -1.50 -0.68
C TYR A 150 5.54 -0.59 0.51
N LYS A 151 6.01 0.63 0.23
CA LYS A 151 6.35 1.63 1.26
C LYS A 151 5.35 2.77 1.38
N THR A 152 4.60 3.09 0.34
CA THR A 152 3.60 4.16 0.38
C THR A 152 2.28 3.66 0.97
N PRO A 153 1.53 4.52 1.67
CA PRO A 153 0.21 4.17 2.18
C PRO A 153 -0.76 3.83 1.05
N GLY A 154 -0.69 4.56 -0.08
CA GLY A 154 -1.51 4.30 -1.26
C GLY A 154 -1.30 2.90 -1.84
N ASP A 155 -0.05 2.48 -2.06
CA ASP A 155 0.24 1.14 -2.60
C ASP A 155 -0.17 0.03 -1.62
N LYS A 156 0.04 0.23 -0.31
CA LYS A 156 -0.41 -0.72 0.73
C LYS A 156 -1.94 -0.88 0.72
N LEU A 157 -2.68 0.23 0.62
CA LEU A 157 -4.14 0.20 0.52
C LEU A 157 -4.61 -0.50 -0.75
N GLN A 158 -3.92 -0.30 -1.87
CA GLN A 158 -4.25 -1.00 -3.13
C GLN A 158 -4.10 -2.52 -3.00
N CYS A 159 -3.17 -3.03 -2.19
CA CYS A 159 -3.09 -4.47 -1.89
C CYS A 159 -4.36 -4.99 -1.21
N VAL A 160 -4.89 -4.25 -0.23
CA VAL A 160 -6.14 -4.59 0.47
C VAL A 160 -7.34 -4.52 -0.47
N VAL A 161 -7.40 -3.49 -1.32
CA VAL A 161 -8.47 -3.32 -2.31
C VAL A 161 -8.45 -4.47 -3.32
N ARG A 162 -7.28 -4.81 -3.88
CA ARG A 162 -7.13 -5.94 -4.82
C ARG A 162 -7.53 -7.26 -4.17
N ALA A 163 -7.04 -7.55 -2.97
CA ALA A 163 -7.45 -8.74 -2.24
C ALA A 163 -8.97 -8.81 -2.02
N SER A 164 -9.59 -7.70 -1.64
CA SER A 164 -11.04 -7.61 -1.44
C SER A 164 -11.81 -7.85 -2.73
N GLN A 165 -11.38 -7.23 -3.84
CA GLN A 165 -11.95 -7.44 -5.17
C GLN A 165 -11.79 -8.89 -5.64
N THR A 166 -10.61 -9.48 -5.43
CA THR A 166 -10.36 -10.90 -5.73
C THR A 166 -11.32 -11.79 -4.96
N ILE A 167 -11.51 -11.58 -3.66
CA ILE A 167 -12.48 -12.36 -2.87
C ILE A 167 -13.90 -12.18 -3.44
N MET A 168 -14.36 -10.94 -3.64
CA MET A 168 -15.70 -10.66 -4.16
C MET A 168 -15.95 -11.31 -5.53
N ASN A 169 -14.96 -11.31 -6.41
CA ASN A 169 -15.04 -11.99 -7.70
C ASN A 169 -15.17 -13.51 -7.52
N LEU A 170 -14.35 -14.13 -6.65
CA LEU A 170 -14.42 -15.57 -6.38
C LEU A 170 -15.75 -15.99 -5.74
N LEU A 171 -16.31 -15.16 -4.83
CA LEU A 171 -17.63 -15.40 -4.25
C LEU A 171 -18.74 -15.28 -5.29
N SER A 172 -18.65 -14.30 -6.20
CA SER A 172 -19.62 -14.10 -7.27
C SER A 172 -19.62 -15.25 -8.27
N LEU A 173 -18.45 -15.83 -8.56
CA LEU A 173 -18.32 -17.03 -9.40
C LEU A 173 -18.94 -18.27 -8.75
N ALA A 174 -18.90 -18.37 -7.42
CA ALA A 174 -19.51 -19.48 -6.70
C ALA A 174 -21.05 -19.39 -6.64
N HIS A 175 -21.64 -18.22 -6.86
CA HIS A 175 -23.08 -18.02 -6.81
C HIS A 175 -23.58 -17.02 -7.86
N GLU A 176 -23.83 -17.51 -9.08
CA GLU A 176 -24.21 -16.67 -10.24
C GLU A 176 -25.51 -15.85 -10.06
N GLN A 177 -26.35 -16.21 -9.08
CA GLN A 177 -27.69 -15.62 -8.89
C GLN A 177 -27.79 -14.57 -7.79
N SER A 178 -26.73 -14.33 -7.01
CA SER A 178 -26.73 -13.31 -5.94
C SER A 178 -25.40 -12.59 -5.85
N VAL A 179 -25.47 -11.31 -5.54
CA VAL A 179 -24.29 -10.52 -5.19
C VAL A 179 -23.88 -10.93 -3.77
N PRO A 180 -22.60 -11.30 -3.55
CA PRO A 180 -22.11 -11.62 -2.21
C PRO A 180 -22.31 -10.43 -1.27
N ALA A 181 -22.82 -10.69 -0.07
CA ALA A 181 -23.02 -9.67 0.95
C ALA A 181 -21.85 -9.64 1.95
N ALA A 182 -21.90 -8.71 2.91
CA ALA A 182 -20.83 -8.54 3.90
C ALA A 182 -20.67 -9.79 4.79
N ASP A 183 -21.74 -10.50 5.08
CA ASP A 183 -21.77 -11.76 5.82
C ASP A 183 -21.11 -12.92 5.04
N ASP A 184 -21.07 -12.86 3.72
CA ASP A 184 -20.32 -13.80 2.88
C ASP A 184 -18.84 -13.42 2.79
N PHE A 185 -18.55 -12.12 2.68
CA PHE A 185 -17.20 -11.58 2.52
C PHE A 185 -16.36 -11.67 3.80
N MET A 186 -16.91 -11.21 4.93
CA MET A 186 -16.16 -11.02 6.19
C MET A 186 -15.48 -12.31 6.70
N PRO A 187 -16.17 -13.46 6.74
CA PRO A 187 -15.53 -14.73 7.09
C PRO A 187 -14.32 -15.10 6.22
N VAL A 188 -14.42 -14.84 4.92
CA VAL A 188 -13.40 -15.23 3.94
C VAL A 188 -12.17 -14.33 4.05
N ILE A 189 -12.35 -13.01 4.14
CA ILE A 189 -11.20 -12.10 4.34
C ILE A 189 -10.50 -12.37 5.67
N VAL A 190 -11.24 -12.69 6.75
CA VAL A 190 -10.64 -13.05 8.04
C VAL A 190 -9.79 -14.33 7.91
N TYR A 191 -10.30 -15.35 7.23
CA TYR A 191 -9.52 -16.57 6.97
C TYR A 191 -8.28 -16.29 6.11
N VAL A 192 -8.42 -15.50 5.03
CA VAL A 192 -7.33 -15.08 4.15
C VAL A 192 -6.26 -14.32 4.91
N LEU A 193 -6.63 -13.41 5.81
CA LEU A 193 -5.68 -12.68 6.66
C LEU A 193 -4.94 -13.63 7.59
N ILE A 194 -5.65 -14.50 8.31
CA ILE A 194 -5.01 -15.45 9.26
C ILE A 194 -4.03 -16.38 8.53
N LYS A 195 -4.39 -16.90 7.36
CA LYS A 195 -3.51 -17.79 6.58
C LYS A 195 -2.42 -17.05 5.82
N GLY A 196 -2.70 -15.84 5.32
CA GLY A 196 -1.77 -15.03 4.53
C GLY A 196 -0.69 -14.35 5.37
N ILE A 197 -1.01 -13.92 6.60
CA ILE A 197 -0.04 -13.27 7.52
C ILE A 197 1.13 -14.19 7.88
N LEU A 198 0.99 -15.51 7.75
CA LEU A 198 2.10 -16.46 7.91
C LEU A 198 3.23 -16.29 6.88
N ALA A 199 2.95 -15.67 5.74
CA ALA A 199 3.90 -15.50 4.65
C ALA A 199 4.54 -14.10 4.60
N ILE A 200 4.17 -13.20 5.52
CA ILE A 200 4.74 -11.85 5.71
C ILE A 200 5.70 -11.91 6.90
#